data_AF-A0A940AGE5-F1
#
_entry.id   AF-A0A940AGE5-F1
#
_cell.length_a   1.000
_cell.length_b   1.000
_cell.length_c   1.000
_cell.angle_alpha   90.00
_cell.angle_beta   90.00
_cell.angle_gamma   90.00
#
_symmetry.space_group_name_H-M   'P 1'
#
loop_
_entity.id
_entity.type
_entity.pdbx_description
1 polymer ?
#
loop_
_entity_poly.entity_id
_entity_poly.type
_entity_poly.pdbx_seq_one_letter_code
_entity_poly.pdbx_strand_id
1 'polypeptide(L)'
;HYTESVHTLRSIQEHFSDILYAGWAINPYCYLPETSFPQYFKLMKKITSGASFIVTQFGWDMRKLQELRWFLSSRSMPLPSVARLLMLTPDRAEEICRGRVPGVHISPDLEAMLRREMQHSLAQFEASQWRRIQIHAVGARFLGYSGIQIAGVERPEQIHMLLNRLSEAFKEFSSFEDWLAAYQDYYERLELAPYPYRFFQFENLLSSAQPLEQPIRTQSEISSVTEFEKIRYRLVSKLLAHADTLPSSEKRLTKKLLVSCRSCPECRLPQMHFICPENCPKGMANGPCGSVRVDGTCEFGDQECIHSRRMRLAEHLNDYAPMEELYIRPVRED
;
A
#
# COMPACT_ATOMS: atom_id res chain seq x y z
N HIS A 1 -21.29 -4.71 -0.84
CA HIS A 1 -20.32 -5.60 -0.15
C HIS A 1 -18.94 -5.39 -0.77
N TYR A 2 -17.90 -5.20 0.04
CA TYR A 2 -16.52 -5.09 -0.46
C TYR A 2 -15.94 -6.50 -0.62
N THR A 3 -15.30 -6.79 -1.75
CA THR A 3 -14.64 -8.07 -1.99
C THR A 3 -13.23 -8.08 -1.41
N GLU A 4 -12.86 -9.19 -0.78
CA GLU A 4 -11.54 -9.37 -0.18
C GLU A 4 -10.56 -9.92 -1.23
N SER A 5 -9.55 -9.11 -1.58
CA SER A 5 -8.68 -9.38 -2.73
C SER A 5 -7.88 -10.69 -2.67
N VAL A 6 -7.47 -11.16 -1.48
CA VAL A 6 -6.72 -12.42 -1.36
C VAL A 6 -7.62 -13.61 -1.68
N HIS A 7 -8.85 -13.60 -1.16
CA HIS A 7 -9.86 -14.60 -1.52
C HIS A 7 -10.17 -14.61 -3.03
N THR A 8 -10.37 -13.43 -3.64
CA THR A 8 -10.64 -13.34 -5.08
C THR A 8 -9.50 -13.93 -5.91
N LEU A 9 -8.25 -13.63 -5.57
CA LEU A 9 -7.08 -14.21 -6.26
C LEU A 9 -7.06 -15.73 -6.14
N ARG A 10 -7.27 -16.25 -4.93
CA ARG A 10 -7.32 -17.69 -4.70
C ARG A 10 -8.42 -18.37 -5.51
N SER A 11 -9.61 -17.76 -5.57
CA SER A 11 -10.71 -18.27 -6.37
C SER A 11 -10.38 -18.27 -7.87
N ILE A 12 -9.73 -17.21 -8.38
CA ILE A 12 -9.26 -17.17 -9.78
C ILE A 12 -8.22 -18.26 -10.03
N GLN A 13 -7.27 -18.44 -9.12
CA GLN A 13 -6.25 -19.48 -9.23
C GLN A 13 -6.84 -20.89 -9.17
N GLU A 14 -7.88 -21.12 -8.37
CA GLU A 14 -8.53 -22.43 -8.21
C GLU A 14 -9.41 -22.80 -9.40
N HIS A 15 -10.04 -21.83 -10.07
CA HIS A 15 -11.06 -22.11 -11.10
C HIS A 15 -10.69 -21.66 -12.52
N PHE A 16 -9.71 -20.75 -12.68
CA PHE A 16 -9.44 -20.05 -13.94
C PHE A 16 -7.94 -19.86 -14.23
N SER A 17 -7.04 -20.60 -13.55
CA SER A 17 -5.58 -20.47 -13.74
C SER A 17 -5.11 -20.67 -15.17
N ASP A 18 -5.84 -21.47 -15.95
CA ASP A 18 -5.43 -21.86 -17.29
C ASP A 18 -5.81 -20.82 -18.36
N ILE A 19 -6.64 -19.84 -17.99
CA ILE A 19 -7.20 -18.85 -18.91
C ILE A 19 -6.98 -17.39 -18.46
N LEU A 20 -6.73 -17.13 -17.18
CA LEU A 20 -6.56 -15.79 -16.62
C LEU A 20 -5.22 -15.63 -15.89
N TYR A 21 -4.51 -14.54 -16.18
CA TYR A 21 -3.39 -14.07 -15.37
C TYR A 21 -3.88 -13.04 -14.36
N ALA A 22 -3.82 -13.37 -13.08
CA ALA A 22 -4.35 -12.52 -12.03
C ALA A 22 -3.29 -11.53 -11.53
N GLY A 23 -3.47 -10.25 -11.84
CA GLY A 23 -2.69 -9.15 -11.26
C GLY A 23 -3.30 -8.60 -9.99
N TRP A 24 -2.51 -7.87 -9.20
CA TRP A 24 -3.04 -7.25 -7.96
C TRP A 24 -2.45 -5.87 -7.65
N ALA A 25 -3.25 -5.05 -6.96
CA ALA A 25 -2.88 -3.71 -6.57
C ALA A 25 -2.25 -3.62 -5.16
N ILE A 26 -1.09 -2.96 -5.05
CA ILE A 26 -0.42 -2.60 -3.80
C ILE A 26 -0.41 -1.09 -3.61
N ASN A 27 -0.61 -0.59 -2.40
CA ASN A 27 -0.22 0.80 -2.11
C ASN A 27 1.11 0.79 -1.32
N PRO A 28 2.24 1.15 -1.95
CA PRO A 28 3.53 1.26 -1.24
C PRO A 28 3.66 2.60 -0.49
N TYR A 29 2.78 3.58 -0.71
CA TYR A 29 2.85 4.93 -0.14
C TYR A 29 2.28 4.98 1.29
N CYS A 30 2.77 4.08 2.15
CA CYS A 30 2.49 4.05 3.58
C CYS A 30 3.76 4.43 4.34
N TYR A 31 3.66 5.44 5.20
CA TYR A 31 4.81 6.09 5.85
C TYR A 31 4.84 5.95 7.37
N LEU A 32 4.04 5.02 7.90
CA LEU A 32 4.11 4.55 9.28
C LEU A 32 4.46 3.06 9.28
N PRO A 33 5.29 2.55 10.21
CA PRO A 33 5.58 1.13 10.32
C PRO A 33 4.30 0.27 10.43
N GLU A 34 3.33 0.72 11.22
CA GLU A 34 2.07 0.02 11.51
C GLU A 34 1.15 -0.09 10.29
N THR A 35 1.33 0.78 9.29
CA THR A 35 0.57 0.71 8.03
C THR A 35 1.38 0.10 6.89
N SER A 36 2.70 0.33 6.88
CA SER A 36 3.63 -0.18 5.89
C SER A 36 3.74 -1.70 6.00
N PHE A 37 4.19 -2.26 7.12
CA PHE A 37 4.40 -3.71 7.22
C PHE A 37 3.17 -4.54 6.87
N PRO A 38 1.94 -4.23 7.33
CA PRO A 38 0.77 -5.02 6.97
C PRO A 38 0.42 -4.98 5.49
N GLN A 39 0.78 -3.92 4.75
CA GLN A 39 0.62 -3.89 3.29
C GLN A 39 1.55 -4.87 2.59
N TYR A 40 2.78 -5.01 3.09
CA TYR A 40 3.74 -5.99 2.60
C TYR A 40 3.41 -7.42 3.03
N PHE A 41 2.85 -7.62 4.22
CA PHE A 41 2.33 -8.93 4.64
C PHE A 41 1.13 -9.36 3.79
N LYS A 42 0.22 -8.43 3.48
CA LYS A 42 -0.88 -8.69 2.55
C LYS A 42 -0.36 -9.02 1.14
N LEU A 43 0.68 -8.33 0.70
CA LEU A 43 1.39 -8.64 -0.54
C LEU A 43 1.86 -10.10 -0.56
N MET A 44 2.56 -10.56 0.48
CA MET A 44 3.01 -11.96 0.56
C MET A 44 1.84 -12.95 0.42
N LYS A 45 0.72 -12.71 1.11
CA LYS A 45 -0.49 -13.53 0.96
C LYS A 45 -1.02 -13.58 -0.47
N LYS A 46 -0.98 -12.45 -1.18
CA LYS A 46 -1.42 -12.38 -2.58
C LYS A 46 -0.50 -13.15 -3.50
N ILE A 47 0.82 -13.06 -3.31
CA ILE A 47 1.81 -13.85 -4.06
C ILE A 47 1.55 -15.34 -3.85
N THR A 48 1.47 -15.77 -2.60
CA THR A 48 1.20 -17.18 -2.26
C THR A 48 -0.16 -17.67 -2.77
N SER A 49 -1.10 -16.76 -3.02
CA SER A 49 -2.43 -17.09 -3.59
C SER A 49 -2.47 -17.10 -5.12
N GLY A 50 -1.33 -16.99 -5.81
CA GLY A 50 -1.24 -17.13 -7.28
C GLY A 50 -1.18 -15.83 -8.08
N ALA A 51 -0.87 -14.70 -7.45
CA ALA A 51 -0.67 -13.45 -8.18
C ALA A 51 0.45 -13.55 -9.24
N SER A 52 0.14 -13.26 -10.50
CA SER A 52 1.09 -13.33 -11.62
C SER A 52 1.90 -12.04 -11.82
N PHE A 53 1.36 -10.89 -11.40
CA PHE A 53 2.05 -9.59 -11.46
C PHE A 53 1.45 -8.60 -10.45
N ILE A 54 2.17 -7.51 -10.19
CA ILE A 54 1.76 -6.47 -9.25
C ILE A 54 1.61 -5.13 -9.96
N VAL A 55 0.66 -4.32 -9.52
CA VAL A 55 0.48 -2.94 -9.97
C VAL A 55 0.50 -2.05 -8.73
N THR A 56 1.35 -1.03 -8.72
CA THR A 56 1.34 -0.08 -7.60
C THR A 56 0.13 0.84 -7.68
N GLN A 57 -0.29 1.40 -6.56
CA GLN A 57 -1.03 2.65 -6.53
C GLN A 57 -0.15 3.73 -7.17
N PHE A 58 -0.75 4.84 -7.60
CA PHE A 58 0.01 6.01 -7.99
C PHE A 58 0.37 6.88 -6.76
N GLY A 59 1.53 7.51 -6.85
CA GLY A 59 2.09 8.43 -5.87
C GLY A 59 3.39 8.99 -6.44
N TRP A 60 4.09 9.80 -5.65
CA TRP A 60 5.22 10.58 -6.17
C TRP A 60 6.59 10.22 -5.58
N ASP A 61 6.63 9.58 -4.41
CA ASP A 61 7.90 9.25 -3.77
C ASP A 61 8.56 8.02 -4.39
N MET A 62 9.58 8.24 -5.22
CA MET A 62 10.32 7.17 -5.90
C MET A 62 11.04 6.23 -4.92
N ARG A 63 11.32 6.68 -3.68
CA ARG A 63 11.87 5.80 -2.63
C ARG A 63 10.88 4.71 -2.25
N LYS A 64 9.56 4.97 -2.27
CA LYS A 64 8.53 3.95 -2.00
C LYS A 64 8.39 2.92 -3.12
N LEU A 65 8.60 3.32 -4.36
CA LEU A 65 8.70 2.37 -5.47
C LEU A 65 9.94 1.48 -5.31
N GLN A 66 11.09 2.07 -4.97
CA GLN A 66 12.30 1.30 -4.75
C GLN A 66 12.21 0.36 -3.53
N GLU A 67 11.64 0.84 -2.42
CA GLU A 67 11.39 0.04 -1.21
C GLU A 67 10.65 -1.27 -1.56
N LEU A 68 9.62 -1.18 -2.40
CA LEU A 68 8.89 -2.35 -2.88
C LEU A 68 9.77 -3.32 -3.67
N ARG A 69 10.63 -2.80 -4.55
CA ARG A 69 11.55 -3.62 -5.35
C ARG A 69 12.60 -4.30 -4.47
N TRP A 70 13.15 -3.59 -3.50
CA TRP A 70 14.11 -4.12 -2.54
C TRP A 70 13.47 -5.16 -1.61
N PHE A 71 12.21 -4.95 -1.19
CA PHE A 71 11.47 -5.95 -0.44
C PHE A 71 11.35 -7.26 -1.23
N LEU A 72 10.89 -7.19 -2.48
CA LEU A 72 10.74 -8.36 -3.35
C LEU A 72 12.09 -9.05 -3.61
N SER A 73 13.14 -8.28 -3.87
CA SER A 73 14.50 -8.79 -4.05
C SER A 73 15.02 -9.51 -2.79
N SER A 74 14.85 -8.90 -1.61
CA SER A 74 15.27 -9.48 -0.33
C SER A 74 14.57 -10.79 0.01
N ARG A 75 13.37 -11.03 -0.55
CA ARG A 75 12.60 -12.27 -0.41
C ARG A 75 12.80 -13.24 -1.56
N SER A 76 13.72 -12.95 -2.50
CA SER A 76 13.95 -13.75 -3.72
C SER A 76 12.67 -13.98 -4.53
N MET A 77 11.82 -12.95 -4.63
CA MET A 77 10.53 -12.97 -5.33
C MET A 77 10.54 -12.03 -6.54
N PRO A 78 11.07 -12.46 -7.71
CA PRO A 78 11.14 -11.64 -8.90
C PRO A 78 9.78 -11.57 -9.62
N LEU A 79 8.80 -10.94 -9.00
CA LEU A 79 7.47 -10.80 -9.57
C LEU A 79 7.41 -9.61 -10.54
N PRO A 80 6.84 -9.77 -11.76
CA PRO A 80 6.63 -8.66 -12.68
C PRO A 80 5.84 -7.54 -12.00
N SER A 81 6.33 -6.31 -12.15
CA SER A 81 5.79 -5.16 -11.42
C SER A 81 5.54 -4.00 -12.37
N VAL A 82 4.36 -3.40 -12.25
CA VAL A 82 3.94 -2.23 -13.02
C VAL A 82 3.83 -1.03 -12.09
N ALA A 83 4.61 0.02 -12.34
CA ALA A 83 4.50 1.27 -11.60
C ALA A 83 3.33 2.08 -12.17
N ARG A 84 2.33 2.38 -11.35
CA ARG A 84 1.22 3.24 -11.76
C ARG A 84 1.59 4.70 -11.52
N LEU A 85 1.44 5.52 -12.54
CA LEU A 85 1.70 6.96 -12.53
C LEU A 85 0.40 7.70 -12.84
N LEU A 86 0.29 8.95 -12.40
CA LEU A 86 -0.90 9.79 -12.60
C LEU A 86 -0.51 11.06 -13.36
N MET A 87 -1.11 11.27 -14.54
CA MET A 87 -1.15 12.57 -15.19
C MET A 87 -2.13 13.43 -14.39
N LEU A 88 -1.60 14.37 -13.61
CA LEU A 88 -2.39 15.16 -12.69
C LEU A 88 -3.10 16.30 -13.43
N THR A 89 -4.33 16.60 -13.02
CA THR A 89 -5.02 17.84 -13.40
C THR A 89 -5.12 18.76 -12.19
N PRO A 90 -5.32 20.07 -12.35
CA PRO A 90 -5.50 20.99 -11.22
C PRO A 90 -6.62 20.54 -10.27
N ASP A 91 -7.78 20.15 -10.83
CA ASP A 91 -8.92 19.68 -10.06
C ASP A 91 -8.57 18.40 -9.28
N ARG A 92 -7.86 17.46 -9.93
CA ARG A 92 -7.45 16.22 -9.28
C ARG A 92 -6.40 16.45 -8.20
N ALA A 93 -5.48 17.39 -8.39
CA ALA A 93 -4.53 17.80 -7.36
C ALA A 93 -5.28 18.33 -6.13
N GLU A 94 -6.26 19.21 -6.34
CA GLU A 94 -7.05 19.79 -5.27
C GLU A 94 -7.89 18.74 -4.53
N GLU A 95 -8.49 17.78 -5.23
CA GLU A 95 -9.20 16.65 -4.62
C GLU A 95 -8.31 15.81 -3.71
N ILE A 96 -7.08 15.53 -4.15
CA ILE A 96 -6.10 14.74 -3.38
C ILE A 96 -5.66 15.53 -2.14
N CYS A 97 -5.32 16.81 -2.28
CA CYS A 97 -4.94 17.66 -1.13
C CYS A 97 -6.07 17.81 -0.11
N ARG A 98 -7.34 17.81 -0.57
CA ARG A 98 -8.52 17.81 0.32
C ARG A 98 -8.84 16.44 0.93
N GLY A 99 -8.02 15.41 0.68
CA GLY A 99 -8.21 14.06 1.20
C GLY A 99 -9.43 13.33 0.63
N ARG A 100 -9.93 13.76 -0.54
CA ARG A 100 -11.10 13.14 -1.21
C ARG A 100 -10.72 11.90 -2.03
N VAL A 101 -9.43 11.61 -2.17
CA VAL A 101 -8.90 10.45 -2.88
C VAL A 101 -8.22 9.51 -1.88
N PRO A 102 -8.91 8.46 -1.40
CA PRO A 102 -8.38 7.57 -0.37
C PRO A 102 -7.10 6.85 -0.82
N GLY A 103 -6.12 6.76 0.06
CA GLY A 103 -4.85 6.06 -0.20
C GLY A 103 -3.86 6.82 -1.08
N VAL A 104 -4.15 8.06 -1.46
CA VAL A 104 -3.25 8.91 -2.23
C VAL A 104 -2.99 10.17 -1.42
N HIS A 105 -1.75 10.60 -1.40
CA HIS A 105 -1.32 11.75 -0.61
C HIS A 105 -0.30 12.58 -1.40
N ILE A 106 -0.44 13.90 -1.29
CA ILE A 106 0.50 14.91 -1.78
C ILE A 106 1.12 15.55 -0.54
N SER A 107 2.45 15.55 -0.42
CA SER A 107 3.14 16.19 0.71
C SER A 107 2.94 17.69 0.70
N PRO A 108 3.06 18.38 1.86
CA PRO A 108 2.97 19.83 1.91
C PRO A 108 3.93 20.52 0.93
N ASP A 109 5.12 19.98 0.78
CA ASP A 109 6.16 20.43 -0.16
C ASP A 109 5.71 20.30 -1.62
N LEU A 110 5.19 19.12 -1.99
CA LEU A 110 4.66 18.88 -3.34
C LEU A 110 3.40 19.72 -3.60
N GLU A 111 2.54 19.91 -2.60
CA GLU A 111 1.37 20.79 -2.72
C GLU A 111 1.80 22.23 -3.01
N ALA A 112 2.82 22.73 -2.30
CA ALA A 112 3.37 24.06 -2.55
C ALA A 112 3.95 24.20 -3.96
N MET A 113 4.64 23.17 -4.47
CA MET A 113 5.11 23.11 -5.86
C MET A 113 3.94 23.16 -6.85
N LEU A 114 2.93 22.31 -6.68
CA LEU A 114 1.76 22.26 -7.55
C LEU A 114 1.00 23.59 -7.55
N ARG A 115 0.88 24.27 -6.40
CA ARG A 115 0.26 25.60 -6.30
C ARG A 115 1.02 26.65 -7.11
N ARG A 116 2.37 26.61 -7.11
CA ARG A 116 3.18 27.50 -7.97
C ARG A 116 2.97 27.20 -9.45
N GLU A 117 2.98 25.92 -9.84
CA GLU A 117 2.71 25.49 -11.22
C GLU A 117 1.33 25.99 -11.71
N MET A 118 0.32 25.97 -10.84
CA MET A 118 -1.04 26.43 -11.15
C MET A 118 -1.18 27.96 -11.31
N GLN A 119 -0.28 28.75 -10.72
CA GLN A 119 -0.37 30.22 -10.77
C GLN A 119 -0.07 30.80 -12.15
N HIS A 120 0.64 30.08 -13.01
CA HIS A 120 1.09 30.62 -14.28
C HIS A 120 0.07 30.42 -15.41
N SER A 121 -0.24 29.17 -15.78
CA SER A 121 -1.27 28.82 -16.77
C SER A 121 -1.53 27.31 -16.78
N LEU A 122 -2.68 26.90 -17.32
CA LEU A 122 -3.00 25.47 -17.51
C LEU A 122 -1.97 24.76 -18.41
N ALA A 123 -1.49 25.42 -19.47
CA ALA A 123 -0.51 24.84 -20.37
C ALA A 123 0.85 24.58 -19.68
N GLN A 124 1.29 25.50 -18.82
CA GLN A 124 2.52 25.33 -18.04
C GLN A 124 2.36 24.27 -16.94
N PHE A 125 1.21 24.22 -16.28
CA PHE A 125 0.89 23.14 -15.35
C PHE A 125 0.97 21.78 -16.07
N GLU A 126 0.31 21.65 -17.22
CA GLU A 126 0.31 20.43 -18.04
C GLU A 126 1.72 20.05 -18.48
N ALA A 127 2.53 21.00 -18.96
CA ALA A 127 3.93 20.78 -19.31
C ALA A 127 4.76 20.24 -18.14
N SER A 128 4.54 20.76 -16.93
CA SER A 128 5.20 20.28 -15.71
C SER A 128 4.80 18.84 -15.37
N GLN A 129 3.54 18.46 -15.62
CA GLN A 129 3.07 17.09 -15.41
C GLN A 129 3.68 16.13 -16.43
N TRP A 130 3.82 16.54 -17.70
CA TRP A 130 4.50 15.73 -18.71
C TRP A 130 5.95 15.44 -18.31
N ARG A 131 6.67 16.47 -17.85
CA ARG A 131 8.05 16.29 -17.36
C ARG A 131 8.10 15.35 -16.16
N ARG A 132 7.14 15.44 -15.24
CA ARG A 132 7.04 14.54 -14.09
C ARG A 132 6.84 13.10 -14.50
N ILE A 133 5.91 12.84 -15.42
CA ILE A 133 5.66 11.49 -15.96
C ILE A 133 6.92 10.93 -16.63
N GLN A 134 7.64 11.73 -17.41
CA GLN A 134 8.91 11.33 -18.02
C GLN A 134 9.94 10.88 -16.98
N ILE A 135 10.20 11.71 -15.97
CA ILE A 135 11.15 11.41 -14.89
C ILE A 135 10.73 10.15 -14.13
N HIS A 136 9.45 10.02 -13.78
CA HIS A 136 8.97 8.87 -13.01
C HIS A 136 8.97 7.58 -13.82
N ALA A 137 8.65 7.63 -15.11
CA ALA A 137 8.68 6.49 -16.01
C ALA A 137 10.10 5.93 -16.19
N VAL A 138 11.07 6.82 -16.41
CA VAL A 138 12.48 6.45 -16.53
C VAL A 138 12.99 5.90 -15.19
N GLY A 139 12.60 6.52 -14.08
CA GLY A 139 12.93 6.03 -12.74
C GLY A 139 12.40 4.62 -12.49
N ALA A 140 11.12 4.36 -12.82
CA ALA A 140 10.54 3.03 -12.71
C ALA A 140 11.35 1.99 -13.52
N ARG A 141 11.83 2.33 -14.73
CA ARG A 141 12.71 1.48 -15.52
C ARG A 141 14.01 1.14 -14.77
N PHE A 142 14.73 2.15 -14.26
CA PHE A 142 15.98 1.91 -13.53
C PHE A 142 15.78 1.12 -12.23
N LEU A 143 14.67 1.38 -11.53
CA LEU A 143 14.30 0.63 -10.32
C LEU A 143 13.87 -0.82 -10.61
N GLY A 144 13.78 -1.23 -11.87
CA GLY A 144 13.51 -2.61 -12.27
C GLY A 144 12.03 -2.97 -12.32
N TYR A 145 11.16 -1.99 -12.56
CA TYR A 145 9.77 -2.25 -12.92
C TYR A 145 9.68 -2.77 -14.37
N SER A 146 8.81 -3.75 -14.58
CA SER A 146 8.56 -4.38 -15.88
C SER A 146 7.75 -3.51 -16.83
N GLY A 147 7.05 -2.50 -16.30
CA GLY A 147 6.27 -1.56 -17.09
C GLY A 147 5.70 -0.43 -16.25
N ILE A 148 5.01 0.48 -16.92
CA ILE A 148 4.27 1.58 -16.30
C ILE A 148 2.81 1.56 -16.74
N GLN A 149 1.91 1.97 -15.85
CA GLN A 149 0.51 2.25 -16.16
C GLN A 149 0.24 3.73 -15.91
N ILE A 150 -0.26 4.47 -16.89
CA ILE A 150 -0.53 5.90 -16.75
C ILE A 150 -2.04 6.13 -16.62
N ALA A 151 -2.46 6.74 -15.53
CA ALA A 151 -3.83 7.18 -15.29
C ALA A 151 -4.00 8.67 -15.67
N GLY A 152 -5.21 9.07 -16.07
CA GLY A 152 -5.53 10.46 -16.42
C GLY A 152 -5.19 10.86 -17.87
N VAL A 153 -4.83 9.90 -18.73
CA VAL A 153 -4.58 10.11 -20.15
C VAL A 153 -5.59 9.28 -20.94
N GLU A 154 -6.63 9.93 -21.46
CA GLU A 154 -7.79 9.25 -22.06
C GLU A 154 -8.01 9.61 -23.53
N ARG A 155 -7.52 10.77 -23.97
CA ARG A 155 -7.70 11.24 -25.35
C ARG A 155 -6.60 10.71 -26.27
N PRO A 156 -6.92 10.27 -27.52
CA PRO A 156 -5.93 9.77 -28.47
C PRO A 156 -4.74 10.70 -28.70
N GLU A 157 -4.96 12.02 -28.74
CA GLU A 157 -3.91 13.01 -28.95
C GLU A 157 -2.93 13.06 -27.77
N GLN A 158 -3.46 12.93 -26.54
CA GLN A 158 -2.64 12.86 -25.33
C GLN A 158 -1.84 11.57 -25.26
N ILE A 159 -2.39 10.45 -25.75
CA ILE A 159 -1.66 9.18 -25.84
C ILE A 159 -0.48 9.32 -26.81
N HIS A 160 -0.69 9.91 -27.99
CA HIS A 160 0.40 10.11 -28.95
C HIS A 160 1.50 11.02 -28.38
N MET A 161 1.11 12.14 -27.76
CA MET A 161 2.05 13.04 -27.10
C MET A 161 2.81 12.32 -25.97
N LEU A 162 2.12 11.55 -25.14
CA LEU A 162 2.73 10.77 -24.07
C LEU A 162 3.78 9.80 -24.61
N LEU A 163 3.48 9.04 -25.66
CA LEU A 163 4.40 8.09 -26.26
C LEU A 163 5.66 8.78 -26.81
N ASN A 164 5.50 9.94 -27.45
CA ASN A 164 6.62 10.73 -27.94
C ASN A 164 7.49 11.24 -26.78
N ARG A 165 6.88 11.80 -25.74
CA ARG A 165 7.58 12.27 -24.53
C ARG A 165 8.34 11.17 -23.82
N LEU A 166 7.74 9.98 -23.69
CA LEU A 166 8.42 8.83 -23.08
C LEU A 166 9.61 8.35 -23.93
N SER A 167 9.45 8.31 -25.27
CA SER A 167 10.53 7.97 -26.19
C SER A 167 11.72 8.94 -26.09
N GLU A 168 11.44 10.24 -25.96
CA GLU A 168 12.45 11.28 -25.70
C GLU A 168 13.16 11.03 -24.36
N ALA A 169 12.39 10.84 -23.28
CA ALA A 169 12.94 10.66 -21.94
C ALA A 169 13.80 9.40 -21.80
N PHE A 170 13.39 8.28 -22.42
CA PHE A 170 14.17 7.05 -22.39
C PHE A 170 15.51 7.14 -23.14
N LYS A 171 15.66 8.11 -24.05
CA LYS A 171 16.92 8.44 -24.72
C LYS A 171 17.74 9.49 -23.98
N GLU A 172 17.08 10.41 -23.26
CA GLU A 172 17.71 11.47 -22.47
C GLU A 172 18.60 10.92 -21.36
N PHE A 173 18.12 9.91 -20.62
CA PHE A 173 18.84 9.36 -19.46
C PHE A 173 19.58 8.06 -19.79
N SER A 174 20.91 8.12 -19.73
CA SER A 174 21.79 7.00 -20.08
C SER A 174 22.10 6.08 -18.88
N SER A 175 22.14 6.64 -17.67
CA SER A 175 22.45 5.94 -16.42
C SER A 175 21.46 6.26 -15.30
N PHE A 176 21.51 5.47 -14.22
CA PHE A 176 20.70 5.73 -13.02
C PHE A 176 21.12 7.03 -12.35
N GLU A 177 22.41 7.34 -12.35
CA GLU A 177 23.01 8.54 -11.77
C GLU A 177 22.56 9.80 -12.51
N ASP A 178 22.54 9.77 -13.85
CA ASP A 178 22.01 10.87 -14.67
C ASP A 178 20.54 11.14 -14.34
N TRP A 179 19.74 10.08 -14.26
CA TRP A 179 18.32 10.17 -13.90
C TRP A 179 18.14 10.71 -12.48
N LEU A 180 18.93 10.21 -11.51
CA LEU A 180 18.83 10.63 -10.12
C LEU A 180 19.15 12.11 -9.96
N ALA A 181 20.18 12.61 -10.66
CA ALA A 181 20.51 14.03 -10.67
C ALA A 181 19.34 14.87 -11.22
N ALA A 182 18.73 14.46 -12.33
CA ALA A 182 17.58 15.16 -12.91
C ALA A 182 16.31 15.06 -12.04
N TYR A 183 16.10 13.93 -11.36
CA TYR A 183 15.02 13.77 -10.38
C TYR A 183 15.21 14.71 -9.19
N GLN A 184 16.42 14.81 -8.65
CA GLN A 184 16.74 15.69 -7.53
C GLN A 184 16.64 17.17 -7.90
N ASP A 185 17.06 17.53 -9.11
CA ASP A 185 16.96 18.89 -9.66
C ASP A 185 15.49 19.28 -9.88
N TYR A 186 14.71 18.42 -10.53
CA TYR A 186 13.29 18.66 -10.80
C TYR A 186 12.47 18.87 -9.52
N TYR A 187 12.80 18.13 -8.46
CA TYR A 187 12.14 18.27 -7.17
C TYR A 187 12.86 19.24 -6.22
N GLU A 188 13.96 19.88 -6.59
CA GLU A 188 14.70 20.83 -5.73
C GLU A 188 14.92 20.31 -4.27
N ARG A 189 15.10 18.99 -4.11
CA ARG A 189 15.19 18.30 -2.79
C ARG A 189 13.95 18.42 -1.88
N LEU A 190 12.76 18.65 -2.43
CA LEU A 190 11.49 18.59 -1.72
C LEU A 190 11.27 17.23 -1.03
N GLU A 191 10.63 17.25 0.13
CA GLU A 191 10.27 16.03 0.85
C GLU A 191 8.89 15.52 0.37
N LEU A 192 8.89 14.36 -0.29
CA LEU A 192 7.67 13.75 -0.84
C LEU A 192 6.92 12.88 0.17
N ALA A 193 7.54 12.56 1.30
CA ALA A 193 6.86 11.92 2.42
C ALA A 193 5.91 12.92 3.13
N PRO A 194 4.75 12.47 3.63
CA PRO A 194 3.91 13.25 4.53
C PRO A 194 4.67 13.72 5.78
N TYR A 195 4.43 14.94 6.23
CA TYR A 195 4.83 15.34 7.58
C TYR A 195 3.78 14.90 8.62
N PRO A 196 4.15 14.39 9.80
CA PRO A 196 5.50 14.06 10.27
C PRO A 196 5.94 12.62 9.94
N TYR A 197 5.23 11.91 9.07
CA TYR A 197 5.39 10.47 8.84
C TYR A 197 6.40 10.15 7.73
N ARG A 198 7.57 9.61 8.12
CA ARG A 198 8.70 9.37 7.20
C ARG A 198 9.33 7.99 7.34
N PHE A 199 8.52 6.95 7.54
CA PHE A 199 9.05 5.60 7.63
C PHE A 199 9.36 5.01 6.26
N PHE A 200 10.57 4.47 6.11
CA PHE A 200 10.98 3.60 5.01
C PHE A 200 11.55 2.30 5.57
N GLN A 201 11.25 1.15 4.95
CA GLN A 201 11.70 -0.15 5.46
C GLN A 201 13.19 -0.40 5.29
N PHE A 202 13.83 0.29 4.36
CA PHE A 202 15.25 0.14 4.05
C PHE A 202 15.96 1.49 4.10
N GLU A 203 17.22 1.43 4.53
CA GLU A 203 18.13 2.57 4.53
C GLU A 203 18.76 2.77 3.15
N ASN A 204 19.34 3.95 2.90
CA ASN A 204 20.10 4.24 1.68
C ASN A 204 19.31 4.06 0.37
N LEU A 205 17.99 4.23 0.40
CA LEU A 205 17.18 4.29 -0.82
C LEU A 205 17.71 5.41 -1.73
N LEU A 206 17.72 5.10 -3.03
CA LEU A 206 18.25 5.84 -4.16
C LEU A 206 19.78 5.99 -4.19
N SER A 207 20.53 5.32 -3.32
CA SER A 207 22.00 5.24 -3.42
C SER A 207 22.48 4.40 -4.61
N SER A 208 21.67 3.46 -5.06
CA SER A 208 21.90 2.58 -6.22
C SER A 208 20.55 2.16 -6.80
N ALA A 209 20.51 1.77 -8.07
CA ALA A 209 19.27 1.33 -8.72
C ALA A 209 18.72 0.02 -8.15
N GLN A 210 19.61 -0.97 -8.04
CA GLN A 210 19.36 -2.30 -7.49
C GLN A 210 20.27 -2.50 -6.27
N PRO A 211 19.82 -3.25 -5.25
CA PRO A 211 20.64 -3.50 -4.08
C PRO A 211 21.85 -4.36 -4.47
N LEU A 212 23.07 -3.87 -4.20
CA LEU A 212 24.32 -4.61 -4.48
C LEU A 212 24.54 -5.78 -3.50
N GLU A 213 24.02 -5.63 -2.28
CA GLU A 213 24.07 -6.61 -1.19
C GLU A 213 22.68 -6.74 -0.54
N GLN A 214 22.55 -7.52 0.54
CA GLN A 214 21.30 -7.54 1.29
C GLN A 214 20.96 -6.12 1.81
N PRO A 215 19.78 -5.57 1.49
CA PRO A 215 19.44 -4.22 1.87
C PRO A 215 19.31 -4.10 3.39
N ILE A 216 19.93 -3.06 3.94
CA ILE A 216 19.90 -2.76 5.37
C ILE A 216 18.49 -2.30 5.74
N ARG A 217 17.87 -2.97 6.72
CA ARG A 217 16.54 -2.60 7.21
C ARG A 217 16.64 -1.47 8.22
N THR A 218 15.77 -0.48 8.05
CA THR A 218 15.61 0.61 9.02
C THR A 218 15.04 0.05 10.33
N GLN A 219 15.56 0.51 11.46
CA GLN A 219 14.93 0.24 12.74
C GLN A 219 13.54 0.91 12.79
N SER A 220 12.50 0.11 13.02
CA SER A 220 11.13 0.60 13.09
C SER A 220 10.71 0.87 14.54
N GLU A 221 10.22 2.08 14.80
CA GLU A 221 9.53 2.40 16.05
C GLU A 221 8.02 2.20 15.87
N ILE A 222 7.54 1.00 16.18
CA ILE A 222 6.10 0.74 16.26
C ILE A 222 5.59 1.23 17.62
N SER A 223 4.49 1.99 17.61
CA SER A 223 3.84 2.51 18.80
C SER A 223 3.59 1.40 19.82
N SER A 224 3.90 1.58 21.10
CA SER A 224 3.75 0.51 22.09
C SER A 224 2.28 0.11 22.36
N VAL A 225 2.02 -1.18 22.64
CA VAL A 225 0.70 -1.67 23.06
C VAL A 225 0.35 -1.08 24.43
N THR A 226 -0.84 -0.49 24.55
CA THR A 226 -1.33 0.06 25.82
C THR A 226 -1.61 -1.04 26.86
N GLU A 227 -1.57 -0.72 28.16
CA GLU A 227 -1.91 -1.69 29.21
C GLU A 227 -3.35 -2.22 29.07
N PHE A 228 -4.28 -1.37 28.62
CA PHE A 228 -5.65 -1.78 28.33
C PHE A 228 -5.70 -2.82 27.21
N GLU A 229 -4.96 -2.63 26.11
CA GLU A 229 -4.87 -3.60 25.03
C GLU A 229 -4.24 -4.91 25.48
N LYS A 230 -3.20 -4.89 26.32
CA LYS A 230 -2.58 -6.09 26.89
C LYS A 230 -3.57 -6.88 27.74
N ILE A 231 -4.29 -6.21 28.65
CA ILE A 231 -5.30 -6.83 29.51
C ILE A 231 -6.42 -7.41 28.66
N ARG A 232 -6.93 -6.63 27.69
CA ARG A 232 -7.98 -7.06 26.77
C ARG A 232 -7.54 -8.27 25.97
N TYR A 233 -6.34 -8.27 25.39
CA TYR A 233 -5.80 -9.40 24.65
C TYR A 233 -5.72 -10.66 25.52
N ARG A 234 -5.15 -10.57 26.74
CA ARG A 234 -5.05 -11.71 27.66
C ARG A 234 -6.41 -12.29 28.04
N LEU A 235 -7.40 -11.42 28.29
CA LEU A 235 -8.75 -11.85 28.62
C LEU A 235 -9.44 -12.51 27.42
N VAL A 236 -9.39 -11.86 26.26
CA VAL A 236 -10.05 -12.33 25.03
C VAL A 236 -9.41 -13.63 24.54
N SER A 237 -8.09 -13.71 24.51
CA SER A 237 -7.36 -14.91 24.08
C SER A 237 -7.70 -16.13 24.94
N LYS A 238 -7.86 -15.97 26.26
CA LYS A 238 -8.28 -17.06 27.14
C LYS A 238 -9.75 -17.43 26.97
N LEU A 239 -10.65 -16.45 26.98
CA LEU A 239 -12.10 -16.71 26.96
C LEU A 239 -12.62 -17.16 25.59
N LEU A 240 -11.98 -16.71 24.51
CA LEU A 240 -12.43 -16.88 23.13
C LEU A 240 -11.40 -17.61 22.25
N ALA A 241 -10.47 -18.37 22.84
CA ALA A 241 -9.44 -19.16 22.14
C ALA A 241 -9.99 -20.03 21.00
N HIS A 242 -11.12 -20.67 21.23
CA HIS A 242 -11.78 -21.61 20.31
C HIS A 242 -13.08 -21.02 19.72
N ALA A 243 -13.16 -19.69 19.61
CA ALA A 243 -14.37 -19.04 19.14
C ALA A 243 -14.74 -19.38 17.69
N ASP A 244 -13.75 -19.80 16.89
CA ASP A 244 -13.85 -20.21 15.49
C ASP A 244 -14.38 -21.64 15.30
N THR A 245 -14.24 -22.52 16.28
CA THR A 245 -14.77 -23.89 16.24
C THR A 245 -16.15 -24.03 16.88
N LEU A 246 -16.69 -22.95 17.43
CA LEU A 246 -18.00 -22.92 18.09
C LEU A 246 -19.05 -22.23 17.21
N PRO A 247 -20.35 -22.57 17.35
CA PRO A 247 -21.42 -21.82 16.70
C PRO A 247 -21.31 -20.31 16.95
N SER A 248 -21.70 -19.49 15.97
CA SER A 248 -21.60 -18.02 16.07
C SER A 248 -22.35 -17.43 17.27
N SER A 249 -23.46 -18.06 17.67
CA SER A 249 -24.28 -17.72 18.83
C SER A 249 -23.58 -17.97 20.17
N GLU A 250 -22.59 -18.86 20.23
CA GLU A 250 -21.87 -19.17 21.46
C GLU A 250 -21.05 -17.99 21.96
N LYS A 251 -21.10 -17.76 23.28
CA LYS A 251 -20.43 -16.64 23.95
C LYS A 251 -20.75 -15.27 23.33
N ARG A 252 -21.92 -15.11 22.70
CA ARG A 252 -22.32 -13.88 21.97
C ARG A 252 -22.20 -12.62 22.82
N LEU A 253 -22.63 -12.67 24.08
CA LEU A 253 -22.53 -11.52 24.99
C LEU A 253 -21.07 -11.13 25.26
N THR A 254 -20.21 -12.12 25.56
CA THR A 254 -18.77 -11.93 25.76
C THR A 254 -18.10 -11.37 24.50
N LYS A 255 -18.42 -11.93 23.32
CA LYS A 255 -17.92 -11.45 22.01
C LYS A 255 -18.38 -10.00 21.75
N LYS A 256 -19.63 -9.66 22.04
CA LYS A 256 -20.17 -8.30 21.85
C LYS A 256 -19.48 -7.28 22.77
N LEU A 257 -19.29 -7.61 24.04
CA LEU A 257 -18.67 -6.72 25.03
C LEU A 257 -17.17 -6.54 24.79
N LEU A 258 -16.43 -7.64 24.55
CA LEU A 258 -14.97 -7.60 24.55
C LEU A 258 -14.35 -7.30 23.18
N VAL A 259 -15.03 -7.59 22.07
CA VAL A 259 -14.48 -7.40 20.71
C VAL A 259 -15.44 -6.69 19.75
N SER A 260 -16.54 -6.14 20.26
CA SER A 260 -17.54 -5.43 19.46
C SER A 260 -18.11 -6.31 18.33
N CYS A 261 -18.31 -7.61 18.61
CA CYS A 261 -18.76 -8.59 17.63
C CYS A 261 -20.07 -8.20 16.93
N ARG A 262 -20.10 -8.35 15.60
CA ARG A 262 -21.26 -8.09 14.74
C ARG A 262 -22.12 -9.32 14.41
N SER A 263 -21.89 -10.44 15.10
CA SER A 263 -22.63 -11.71 14.93
C SER A 263 -22.52 -12.32 13.51
N CYS A 264 -21.31 -12.35 12.94
CA CYS A 264 -21.05 -13.09 11.70
C CYS A 264 -21.28 -14.61 11.90
N PRO A 265 -21.71 -15.35 10.85
CA PRO A 265 -21.99 -16.79 10.95
C PRO A 265 -20.75 -17.64 11.23
N GLU A 266 -19.56 -17.21 10.79
CA GLU A 266 -18.29 -17.89 11.05
C GLU A 266 -17.33 -16.93 11.79
N CYS A 267 -16.85 -17.35 12.97
CA CYS A 267 -15.94 -16.53 13.77
C CYS A 267 -14.49 -16.71 13.30
N ARG A 268 -13.79 -15.60 13.09
CA ARG A 268 -12.39 -15.58 12.61
C ARG A 268 -11.44 -14.89 13.61
N LEU A 269 -11.87 -14.85 14.87
CA LEU A 269 -11.23 -14.05 15.91
C LEU A 269 -9.85 -14.58 16.32
N PRO A 270 -9.65 -15.90 16.53
CA PRO A 270 -8.34 -16.43 16.89
C PRO A 270 -7.28 -16.20 15.81
N GLN A 271 -7.65 -16.22 14.53
CA GLN A 271 -6.75 -15.96 13.39
C GLN A 271 -6.29 -14.49 13.29
N MET A 272 -6.93 -13.58 14.02
CA MET A 272 -6.77 -12.13 13.86
C MET A 272 -6.09 -11.45 15.07
N HIS A 273 -5.24 -12.17 15.82
CA HIS A 273 -4.71 -11.71 17.11
C HIS A 273 -5.82 -11.21 18.04
N PHE A 274 -6.99 -11.84 17.98
CA PHE A 274 -8.17 -11.48 18.75
C PHE A 274 -8.71 -10.05 18.50
N ILE A 275 -8.43 -9.48 17.32
CA ILE A 275 -9.07 -8.26 16.81
C ILE A 275 -10.14 -8.66 15.80
N CYS A 276 -11.42 -8.38 16.09
CA CYS A 276 -12.52 -8.79 15.22
C CYS A 276 -12.42 -8.11 13.83
N PRO A 277 -12.32 -8.88 12.71
CA PRO A 277 -12.21 -8.31 11.36
C PRO A 277 -13.47 -7.56 10.93
N GLU A 278 -14.62 -7.88 11.51
CA GLU A 278 -15.90 -7.21 11.24
C GLU A 278 -15.97 -5.78 11.80
N ASN A 279 -14.95 -5.34 12.53
CA ASN A 279 -14.78 -3.93 12.91
C ASN A 279 -14.15 -3.10 11.78
N CYS A 280 -13.62 -3.73 10.73
CA CYS A 280 -13.26 -3.03 9.49
C CYS A 280 -14.54 -2.75 8.68
N PRO A 281 -14.80 -1.51 8.23
CA PRO A 281 -15.94 -1.21 7.36
C PRO A 281 -15.93 -1.97 6.03
N LYS A 282 -14.76 -2.43 5.57
CA LYS A 282 -14.59 -3.27 4.37
C LYS A 282 -14.54 -4.78 4.68
N GLY A 283 -14.67 -5.21 5.94
CA GLY A 283 -14.64 -6.62 6.35
C GLY A 283 -13.33 -7.37 6.05
N MET A 284 -12.22 -6.65 5.86
CA MET A 284 -10.95 -7.23 5.39
C MET A 284 -10.20 -7.96 6.51
N ALA A 285 -10.04 -9.28 6.39
CA ALA A 285 -9.28 -10.10 7.35
C ALA A 285 -7.83 -10.37 6.92
N ASN A 286 -7.54 -10.47 5.62
CA ASN A 286 -6.21 -10.83 5.11
C ASN A 286 -5.22 -9.66 5.00
N GLY A 287 -5.56 -8.48 5.55
CA GLY A 287 -4.68 -7.31 5.59
C GLY A 287 -5.43 -6.01 5.26
N PRO A 288 -4.78 -4.85 5.42
CA PRO A 288 -5.41 -3.55 5.23
C PRO A 288 -5.86 -3.30 3.79
N CYS A 289 -6.75 -2.32 3.62
CA CYS A 289 -6.99 -1.75 2.30
C CYS A 289 -5.83 -0.83 1.92
N GLY A 290 -5.71 -0.49 0.63
CA GLY A 290 -4.73 0.50 0.17
C GLY A 290 -5.06 1.94 0.57
N SER A 291 -6.09 2.17 1.38
CA SER A 291 -6.68 3.49 1.63
C SER A 291 -6.48 4.01 3.05
N VAL A 292 -5.67 3.33 3.88
CA VAL A 292 -5.35 3.81 5.23
C VAL A 292 -4.68 5.19 5.10
N ARG A 293 -5.10 6.14 5.93
CA ARG A 293 -4.56 7.50 5.92
C ARG A 293 -3.12 7.48 6.40
N VAL A 294 -2.38 8.55 6.08
CA VAL A 294 -0.95 8.66 6.39
C VAL A 294 -0.66 8.58 7.90
N ASP A 295 -1.64 8.93 8.73
CA ASP A 295 -1.60 8.87 10.19
C ASP A 295 -2.05 7.52 10.79
N GLY A 296 -2.36 6.52 9.96
CA GLY A 296 -2.80 5.20 10.41
C GLY A 296 -4.30 5.07 10.68
N THR A 297 -5.09 6.12 10.46
CA THR A 297 -6.56 6.08 10.62
C THR A 297 -7.29 5.53 9.39
N CYS A 298 -8.54 5.10 9.59
CA CYS A 298 -9.41 4.55 8.57
C CYS A 298 -9.87 5.60 7.56
N GLU A 299 -10.16 5.21 6.32
CA GLU A 299 -10.73 6.14 5.33
C GLU A 299 -12.18 6.55 5.67
N PHE A 300 -12.94 5.70 6.37
CA PHE A 300 -14.36 5.89 6.68
C PHE A 300 -14.63 6.58 8.04
N GLY A 301 -13.60 7.06 8.73
CA GLY A 301 -13.75 7.81 9.99
C GLY A 301 -12.46 7.87 10.78
N ASP A 302 -12.50 8.56 11.92
CA ASP A 302 -11.29 8.93 12.69
C ASP A 302 -10.76 7.81 13.60
N GLN A 303 -11.19 6.57 13.35
CA GLN A 303 -10.75 5.42 14.13
C GLN A 303 -9.45 4.86 13.54
N GLU A 304 -8.56 4.42 14.41
CA GLU A 304 -7.36 3.70 14.02
C GLU A 304 -7.70 2.46 13.19
N CYS A 305 -6.93 2.22 12.12
CA CYS A 305 -7.11 1.02 11.31
C CYS A 305 -6.91 -0.25 12.16
N ILE A 306 -7.83 -1.21 12.04
CA ILE A 306 -7.73 -2.47 12.79
C ILE A 306 -6.44 -3.25 12.49
N HIS A 307 -5.85 -3.07 11.30
CA HIS A 307 -4.61 -3.73 10.91
C HIS A 307 -3.38 -3.03 11.46
N SER A 308 -3.43 -1.71 11.71
CA SER A 308 -2.38 -1.00 12.46
C SER A 308 -2.33 -1.49 13.90
N ARG A 309 -3.50 -1.62 14.54
CA ARG A 309 -3.63 -2.23 15.88
C ARG A 309 -3.15 -3.67 15.92
N ARG A 310 -3.48 -4.45 14.88
CA ARG A 310 -3.04 -5.83 14.74
C ARG A 310 -1.53 -5.93 14.59
N MET A 311 -0.91 -5.03 13.81
CA MET A 311 0.53 -4.95 13.63
C MET A 311 1.24 -4.66 14.94
N ARG A 312 0.74 -3.67 15.68
CA ARG A 312 1.24 -3.32 17.01
C ARG A 312 1.21 -4.50 17.98
N LEU A 313 0.11 -5.23 18.00
CA LEU A 313 -0.03 -6.40 18.86
C LEU A 313 0.86 -7.56 18.40
N ALA A 314 1.00 -7.78 17.09
CA ALA A 314 1.91 -8.76 16.52
C ALA A 314 3.36 -8.49 16.93
N GLU A 315 3.79 -7.23 16.86
CA GLU A 315 5.11 -6.78 17.33
C GLU A 315 5.32 -7.12 18.81
N HIS A 316 4.36 -6.76 19.68
CA HIS A 316 4.46 -7.03 21.11
C HIS A 316 4.52 -8.53 21.44
N LEU A 317 3.84 -9.36 20.65
CA LEU A 317 3.81 -10.81 20.82
C LEU A 317 4.98 -11.52 20.12
N ASN A 318 5.75 -10.79 19.29
CA ASN A 318 6.72 -11.35 18.35
C ASN A 318 6.11 -12.49 17.49
N ASP A 319 4.87 -12.26 17.01
CA ASP A 319 4.09 -13.23 16.22
C ASP A 319 3.49 -12.55 14.97
N TYR A 320 4.20 -12.65 13.84
CA TYR A 320 3.77 -12.08 12.56
C TYR A 320 3.13 -13.10 11.63
N ALA A 321 3.27 -14.39 11.90
CA ALA A 321 2.85 -15.47 11.00
C ALA A 321 1.33 -15.39 10.65
N PRO A 322 0.41 -15.07 11.58
CA PRO A 322 -1.00 -14.89 11.23
C PRO A 322 -1.24 -13.73 10.25
N MET A 323 -0.39 -12.71 10.26
CA MET A 323 -0.51 -11.54 9.37
C MET A 323 0.08 -11.78 7.99
N GLU A 324 1.19 -12.53 7.91
CA GLU A 324 1.95 -12.73 6.67
C GLU A 324 1.59 -14.02 5.93
N GLU A 325 1.32 -15.11 6.65
CA GLU A 325 1.21 -16.45 6.05
C GLU A 325 -0.22 -16.99 6.06
N LEU A 326 -0.96 -16.74 7.14
CA LEU A 326 -2.28 -17.34 7.34
C LEU A 326 -3.35 -16.71 6.44
N TYR A 327 -3.83 -17.47 5.46
CA TYR A 327 -5.03 -17.11 4.71
C TYR A 327 -6.30 -17.32 5.56
N ILE A 328 -7.12 -16.29 5.63
CA ILE A 328 -8.38 -16.26 6.39
C ILE A 328 -9.54 -16.21 5.39
N ARG A 329 -10.36 -17.26 5.36
CA ARG A 329 -11.53 -17.33 4.47
C ARG A 329 -12.52 -16.18 4.77
N PRO A 330 -13.15 -15.57 3.75
CA PRO A 330 -14.28 -14.66 3.99
C PRO A 330 -15.44 -15.42 4.63
N VAL A 331 -16.28 -14.68 5.34
CA VAL A 331 -17.51 -15.23 5.91
C VAL A 331 -18.46 -15.56 4.76
N ARG A 332 -19.12 -16.72 4.81
CA ARG A 332 -20.16 -17.08 3.83
C ARG A 332 -21.35 -16.14 3.99
N GLU A 333 -21.80 -15.57 2.88
CA GLU A 333 -23.09 -14.89 2.82
C GLU A 333 -24.14 -15.97 2.54
N ASP A 334 -25.15 -16.08 3.41
CA ASP A 334 -26.26 -17.03 3.26
C ASP A 334 -27.20 -16.64 2.10
#